data_AF-A0A7S0T2Y6-F1
#
_entry.id   AF-A0A7S0T2Y6-F1
#
_cell.length_a   1.000
_cell.length_b   1.000
_cell.length_c   1.000
_cell.angle_alpha   90.00
_cell.angle_beta   90.00
_cell.angle_gamma   90.00
#
_symmetry.space_group_name_H-M   'P 1'
#
loop_
_entity.id
_entity.type
_entity.pdbx_description
1 polymer ?
#
loop_
_entity_poly.entity_id
_entity_poly.type
_entity_poly.pdbx_seq_one_letter_code
_entity_poly.pdbx_strand_id
1 'polypeptide(L)'
;RAASPPFSEYIARTQKLEGDFRRMHSRLITHAEEVAFLDGAGRERAILDAKLESTTSWSQFYFYLQFKQGVVDQYFVKYFASMIGWPVLAFPFLATDRSAVSPAQIAARYRESDTLIQSASSSIGDLLMVYKKLQRLAGFTARVAELLEAVDTYHKDRQDSNDKAVAIAAGESNPTEISIEARKVEVGSPTGGGVRSMVAAFESKNSPGPKTRGGAPEAG
;
A
#
# COMPACT_ATOMS: atom_id res chain seq x y z
N ARG A 1 -2.31 9.97 17.19
CA ARG A 1 -2.78 10.31 15.82
C ARG A 1 -2.40 11.73 15.36
N ALA A 2 -1.53 12.46 16.05
CA ALA A 2 -1.16 13.83 15.67
C ALA A 2 0.34 14.05 15.88
N ALA A 3 1.11 14.23 14.80
CA ALA A 3 2.40 14.96 14.76
C ALA A 3 3.09 14.86 13.39
N SER A 4 2.79 13.87 12.55
CA SER A 4 3.38 13.74 11.21
C SER A 4 2.28 13.80 10.14
N PRO A 5 2.53 14.48 9.00
CA PRO A 5 1.69 14.34 7.81
C PRO A 5 1.50 12.85 7.50
N PRO A 6 0.32 12.40 7.05
CA PRO A 6 0.06 10.99 6.76
C PRO A 6 0.85 10.55 5.51
N PHE A 7 2.16 10.35 5.68
CA PHE A 7 3.05 9.86 4.63
C PHE A 7 2.57 8.54 4.05
N SER A 8 1.94 7.70 4.87
CA SER A 8 1.31 6.45 4.44
C SER A 8 0.21 6.67 3.39
N GLU A 9 -0.66 7.67 3.60
CA GLU A 9 -1.72 8.02 2.66
C GLU A 9 -1.16 8.63 1.38
N TYR A 10 -0.17 9.53 1.50
CA TYR A 10 0.48 10.11 0.34
C TYR A 10 1.22 9.07 -0.50
N ILE A 11 1.93 8.14 0.13
CA ILE A 11 2.59 7.01 -0.55
C ILE A 11 1.56 6.14 -1.24
N ALA A 12 0.45 5.80 -0.57
CA ALA A 12 -0.62 4.99 -1.16
C ALA A 12 -1.26 5.69 -2.38
N ARG A 13 -1.47 7.01 -2.30
CA ARG A 13 -1.99 7.80 -3.41
C ARG A 13 -1.02 7.88 -4.58
N THR A 14 0.28 8.06 -4.31
CA THR A 14 1.32 8.03 -5.36
C THR A 14 1.37 6.67 -6.05
N GLN A 15 1.39 5.58 -5.28
CA GLN A 15 1.36 4.22 -5.81
C GLN A 15 0.11 3.95 -6.65
N LYS A 16 -1.04 4.48 -6.25
CA LYS A 16 -2.28 4.36 -7.01
C LYS A 16 -2.19 5.07 -8.36
N LEU A 17 -1.71 6.32 -8.39
CA LEU A 17 -1.55 7.09 -9.63
C LEU A 17 -0.56 6.45 -10.59
N GLU A 18 0.61 6.03 -10.09
CA GLU A 18 1.61 5.30 -10.88
C GLU A 18 1.06 3.95 -11.38
N GLY A 19 0.31 3.25 -10.53
CA GLY A 19 -0.35 1.98 -10.86
C GLY A 19 -1.39 2.16 -11.97
N ASP A 20 -2.19 3.23 -11.91
CA ASP A 20 -3.19 3.55 -12.93
C ASP A 20 -2.54 3.89 -14.27
N PHE A 21 -1.46 4.69 -14.27
CA PHE A 21 -0.69 4.97 -15.49
C PHE A 21 -0.09 3.69 -16.09
N ARG A 22 0.56 2.85 -15.27
CA ARG A 22 1.13 1.56 -15.71
C ARG A 22 0.06 0.61 -16.25
N ARG A 23 -1.11 0.56 -15.61
CA ARG A 23 -2.25 -0.24 -16.07
C ARG A 23 -2.71 0.21 -17.45
N MET A 24 -2.87 1.52 -17.68
CA MET A 24 -3.26 2.05 -18.99
C MET A 24 -2.22 1.77 -20.07
N HIS A 25 -0.92 1.92 -19.74
CA HIS A 25 0.16 1.58 -20.65
C HIS A 25 0.19 0.09 -21.01
N SER A 26 0.03 -0.79 -20.02
CA SER A 26 -0.06 -2.24 -20.26
C SER A 26 -1.26 -2.60 -21.13
N ARG A 27 -2.43 -1.98 -20.88
CA ARG A 27 -3.64 -2.16 -21.69
C ARG A 27 -3.40 -1.76 -23.15
N LEU A 28 -2.74 -0.63 -23.39
CA LEU A 28 -2.42 -0.19 -24.74
C LEU A 28 -1.55 -1.21 -25.49
N ILE A 29 -0.54 -1.78 -24.83
CA ILE A 29 0.31 -2.81 -25.42
C ILE A 29 -0.50 -4.06 -25.80
N THR A 30 -1.38 -4.52 -24.91
CA THR A 30 -2.20 -5.72 -25.15
C THR A 30 -3.19 -5.53 -26.32
N HIS A 31 -3.73 -4.33 -26.49
CA HIS A 31 -4.72 -4.01 -27.52
C HIS A 31 -4.15 -3.17 -28.67
N ALA A 32 -2.83 -3.24 -28.90
CA ALA A 32 -2.15 -2.39 -29.88
C ALA A 32 -2.66 -2.62 -31.31
N GLU A 33 -2.97 -3.88 -31.66
CA GLU A 33 -3.51 -4.24 -32.98
C GLU A 33 -4.90 -3.64 -33.21
N GLU A 34 -5.78 -3.70 -32.20
CA GLU A 34 -7.13 -3.12 -32.25
C GLU A 34 -7.07 -1.59 -32.37
N VAL A 35 -6.15 -0.95 -31.63
CA VAL A 35 -5.93 0.50 -31.69
C VAL A 35 -5.39 0.93 -33.06
N ALA A 36 -4.46 0.16 -33.65
CA ALA A 36 -3.93 0.43 -34.98
C ALA A 36 -4.97 0.21 -36.08
N PHE A 37 -5.81 -0.82 -35.93
CA PHE A 37 -6.89 -1.13 -36.87
C PHE A 37 -7.98 -0.05 -36.89
N LEU A 38 -8.29 0.55 -35.73
CA LEU A 38 -9.32 1.58 -35.57
C LEU A 38 -8.78 3.02 -35.71
N ASP A 39 -7.51 3.21 -36.10
CA ASP A 39 -6.83 4.52 -36.12
C ASP A 39 -6.97 5.31 -34.79
N GLY A 40 -6.98 4.57 -33.66
CA GLY A 40 -7.25 5.10 -32.33
C GLY A 40 -6.04 5.77 -31.65
N ALA A 41 -4.89 5.83 -32.33
CA ALA A 41 -3.61 6.23 -31.74
C ALA A 41 -3.65 7.64 -31.11
N GLY A 42 -4.30 8.60 -31.78
CA GLY A 42 -4.43 9.97 -31.25
C GLY A 42 -5.25 10.03 -29.96
N ARG A 43 -6.30 9.20 -29.85
CA ARG A 43 -7.17 9.14 -28.66
C ARG A 43 -6.47 8.45 -27.49
N GLU A 44 -5.82 7.31 -27.71
CA GLU A 44 -5.07 6.62 -26.65
C GLU A 44 -3.88 7.45 -26.17
N ARG A 45 -3.21 8.19 -27.07
CA ARG A 45 -2.17 9.16 -26.68
C ARG A 45 -2.70 10.24 -25.73
N ALA A 46 -3.83 10.88 -26.07
CA ALA A 46 -4.41 11.90 -25.21
C ALA A 46 -4.79 11.37 -23.81
N ILE A 47 -5.28 10.13 -23.74
CA ILE A 47 -5.61 9.46 -22.47
C ILE A 47 -4.34 9.22 -21.63
N LEU A 48 -3.29 8.70 -22.25
CA LEU A 48 -2.01 8.45 -21.59
C LEU A 48 -1.33 9.74 -21.12
N ASP A 49 -1.30 10.77 -21.96
CA ASP A 49 -0.71 12.07 -21.65
C ASP A 49 -1.42 12.71 -20.44
N ALA A 50 -2.75 12.67 -20.39
CA ALA A 50 -3.52 13.17 -19.24
C ALA A 50 -3.19 12.41 -17.93
N LYS A 51 -3.01 11.08 -18.00
CA LYS A 51 -2.63 10.27 -16.83
C LYS A 51 -1.18 10.51 -16.41
N LEU A 52 -0.29 10.72 -17.37
CA LEU A 52 1.11 11.06 -17.12
C LEU A 52 1.22 12.44 -16.45
N GLU A 53 0.49 13.43 -16.93
CA GLU A 53 0.45 14.78 -16.34
C GLU A 53 -0.08 14.75 -14.91
N SER A 54 -1.18 14.04 -14.66
CA SER A 54 -1.73 13.86 -13.31
C SER A 54 -0.73 13.17 -12.36
N THR A 55 0.03 12.20 -12.85
CA THR A 55 1.04 11.49 -12.04
C THR A 55 2.24 12.39 -11.76
N THR A 56 2.69 13.13 -12.78
CA THR A 56 3.87 14.01 -12.70
C THR A 56 3.61 15.21 -11.79
N SER A 57 2.48 15.89 -11.95
CA SER A 57 2.08 17.03 -11.11
C SER A 57 1.95 16.62 -9.63
N TRP A 58 1.34 15.46 -9.37
CA TRP A 58 1.28 14.92 -8.01
C TRP A 58 2.66 14.59 -7.45
N SER A 59 3.54 13.98 -8.26
CA SER A 59 4.91 13.65 -7.85
C SER A 59 5.70 14.91 -7.48
N GLN A 60 5.60 15.98 -8.27
CA GLN A 60 6.23 17.27 -7.97
C GLN A 60 5.72 17.87 -6.65
N PHE A 61 4.41 17.86 -6.42
CA PHE A 61 3.82 18.30 -5.15
C PHE A 61 4.33 17.46 -3.96
N TYR A 62 4.39 16.14 -4.12
CA TYR A 62 4.89 15.23 -3.11
C TYR A 62 6.36 15.49 -2.77
N PHE A 63 7.22 15.68 -3.79
CA PHE A 63 8.63 16.03 -3.59
C PHE A 63 8.79 17.37 -2.88
N TYR A 64 7.99 18.37 -3.22
CA TYR A 64 7.99 19.66 -2.52
C TYR A 64 7.63 19.49 -1.03
N LEU A 65 6.62 18.69 -0.72
CA LEU A 65 6.21 18.44 0.66
C LEU A 65 7.29 17.68 1.45
N GLN A 66 7.91 16.69 0.82
CA GLN A 66 9.03 15.94 1.39
C GLN A 66 10.25 16.84 1.63
N PHE A 67 10.56 17.74 0.69
CA PHE A 67 11.61 18.73 0.85
C PHE A 67 11.33 19.67 2.01
N LYS A 68 10.11 20.23 2.09
CA LYS A 68 9.71 21.11 3.22
C LYS A 68 9.85 20.40 4.56
N GLN A 69 9.39 19.15 4.67
CA GLN A 69 9.56 18.37 5.89
C GLN A 69 11.04 18.12 6.21
N GLY A 70 11.84 17.76 5.20
CA GLY A 70 13.28 17.54 5.36
C GLY A 70 14.02 18.79 5.83
N VAL A 71 13.65 19.95 5.29
CA VAL A 71 14.12 21.25 5.75
C VAL A 71 13.72 21.45 7.22
N VAL A 72 12.42 21.41 7.54
CA VAL A 72 11.96 21.61 8.93
C VAL A 72 12.68 20.66 9.90
N ASP A 73 12.82 19.39 9.56
CA ASP A 73 13.51 18.40 10.38
C ASP A 73 14.99 18.74 10.62
N GLN A 74 15.70 19.15 9.57
CA GLN A 74 17.11 19.51 9.64
C GLN A 74 17.33 20.79 10.46
N TYR A 75 16.42 21.77 10.33
CA TYR A 75 16.45 22.99 11.12
C TYR A 75 16.06 22.72 12.58
N PHE A 76 15.06 21.89 12.85
CA PHE A 76 14.65 21.56 14.21
C PHE A 76 15.80 20.88 14.97
N VAL A 77 16.41 19.85 14.40
CA VAL A 77 17.48 19.10 15.08
C VAL A 77 18.70 19.98 15.35
N LYS A 78 19.08 20.86 14.41
CA LYS A 78 20.27 21.71 14.58
C LYS A 78 20.02 22.90 15.52
N TYR A 79 18.94 23.64 15.29
CA TYR A 79 18.74 24.92 15.98
C TYR A 79 17.95 24.80 17.28
N PHE A 80 17.01 23.85 17.38
CA PHE A 80 16.26 23.63 18.62
C PHE A 80 17.17 23.04 19.71
N ALA A 81 18.06 22.14 19.33
CA ALA A 81 19.12 21.63 20.21
C ALA A 81 19.99 22.77 20.77
N SER A 82 20.46 23.67 19.90
CA SER A 82 21.25 24.83 20.34
C SER A 82 20.45 25.81 21.20
N MET A 83 19.18 26.10 20.86
CA MET A 83 18.32 26.99 21.64
C MET A 83 18.12 26.51 23.08
N ILE A 84 18.00 25.19 23.30
CA ILE A 84 17.84 24.61 24.64
C ILE A 84 19.21 24.44 25.33
N GLY A 85 20.25 24.09 24.57
CA GLY A 85 21.59 23.84 25.11
C GLY A 85 22.18 25.05 25.87
N TRP A 86 22.04 26.26 25.33
CA TRP A 86 22.61 27.47 25.94
C TRP A 86 22.00 27.81 27.32
N PRO A 87 20.67 27.89 27.50
CA PRO A 87 20.07 28.10 28.82
C PRO A 87 20.40 26.99 29.82
N VAL A 88 20.44 25.73 29.38
CA VAL A 88 20.74 24.59 30.26
C VAL A 88 22.18 24.66 30.78
N LEU A 89 23.13 25.09 29.95
CA LEU A 89 24.51 25.33 30.37
C LEU A 89 24.65 26.57 31.27
N ALA A 90 23.84 27.60 31.04
CA ALA A 90 23.89 28.84 31.82
C ALA A 90 23.23 28.71 33.21
N PHE A 91 22.23 27.85 33.37
CA PHE A 91 21.47 27.68 34.62
C PHE A 91 22.33 27.32 35.85
N PRO A 92 23.19 26.28 35.83
CA PRO A 92 24.04 25.94 36.98
C PRO A 92 25.05 27.05 37.32
N PHE A 93 25.45 27.86 36.34
CA PHE A 93 26.34 29.00 36.54
C PHE A 93 25.65 30.23 37.16
N LEU A 94 24.32 30.36 36.98
CA LEU A 94 23.53 31.40 37.65
C LEU A 94 23.15 31.00 39.08
N ALA A 95 22.97 29.70 39.36
CA ALA A 95 22.51 29.20 40.65
C ALA A 95 23.64 28.90 41.66
N THR A 96 24.90 28.79 41.21
CA THR A 96 26.04 28.43 42.07
C THR A 96 26.78 29.65 42.58
N ASP A 97 27.01 29.71 43.90
CA ASP A 97 27.76 30.77 44.57
C ASP A 97 29.26 30.73 44.18
N ARG A 98 29.79 31.84 43.66
CA ARG A 98 31.12 31.88 43.01
C ARG A 98 32.29 32.08 43.98
N SER A 99 32.00 32.21 45.26
CA SER A 99 32.95 32.63 46.30
C SER A 99 34.00 31.57 46.66
N ALA A 100 33.81 30.31 46.28
CA ALA A 100 34.68 29.19 46.70
C ALA A 100 35.36 28.42 45.55
N VAL A 101 35.15 28.78 44.27
CA VAL A 101 35.58 27.94 43.13
C VAL A 101 36.57 28.69 42.24
N SER A 102 37.71 28.04 41.94
CA SER A 102 38.73 28.57 41.03
C SER A 102 38.16 28.75 39.60
N PRO A 103 38.49 29.86 38.89
CA PRO A 103 38.08 30.08 37.51
C PRO A 103 38.45 28.93 36.56
N ALA A 104 39.58 28.26 36.81
CA ALA A 104 40.01 27.12 36.02
C ALA A 104 39.10 25.89 36.19
N GLN A 105 38.59 25.65 37.41
CA GLN A 105 37.67 24.55 37.68
C GLN A 105 36.28 24.83 37.07
N ILE A 106 35.84 26.09 37.09
CA ILE A 106 34.58 26.51 36.45
C ILE A 106 34.66 26.27 34.93
N ALA A 107 35.76 26.68 34.28
CA ALA A 107 35.96 26.45 32.85
C ALA A 107 36.03 24.95 32.48
N ALA A 108 36.68 24.14 33.33
CA ALA A 108 36.75 22.69 33.14
C ALA A 108 35.36 22.03 33.25
N ARG A 109 34.57 22.39 34.27
CA ARG A 109 33.19 21.88 34.45
C ARG A 109 32.24 22.35 33.36
N TYR A 110 32.40 23.58 32.87
CA TYR A 110 31.66 24.08 31.72
C TYR A 110 31.95 23.25 30.47
N ARG A 111 33.23 23.02 30.17
CA ARG A 111 33.64 22.24 29.00
C ARG A 111 33.16 20.79 29.06
N GLU A 112 33.21 20.18 30.24
CA GLU A 112 32.69 18.84 30.50
C GLU A 112 31.17 18.78 30.25
N SER A 113 30.42 19.71 30.84
CA SER A 113 28.96 19.77 30.71
C SER A 113 28.52 20.05 29.27
N ASP A 114 29.22 20.95 28.57
CA ASP A 114 28.99 21.27 27.16
C ASP A 114 29.21 20.05 26.26
N THR A 115 30.31 19.32 26.48
CA THR A 115 30.62 18.09 25.73
C THR A 115 29.56 17.00 25.98
N LEU A 116 29.14 16.83 27.23
CA LEU A 116 28.11 15.83 27.59
C LEU A 116 26.75 16.17 26.97
N ILE A 117 26.33 17.43 27.02
CA ILE A 117 25.05 17.88 26.45
C ILE A 117 25.08 17.78 24.91
N GLN A 118 26.18 18.18 24.26
CA GLN A 118 26.32 18.06 22.81
C GLN A 118 26.28 16.59 22.35
N SER A 119 27.00 15.70 23.05
CA SER A 119 27.01 14.26 22.75
C SER A 119 25.64 13.61 22.94
N ALA A 120 24.97 13.93 24.05
CA ALA A 120 23.62 13.46 24.34
C ALA A 120 22.60 13.96 23.30
N SER A 121 22.66 15.25 22.95
CA SER A 121 21.77 15.85 21.96
C SER A 121 21.96 15.23 20.57
N SER A 122 23.21 14.96 20.17
CA SER A 122 23.49 14.29 18.89
C SER A 122 22.87 12.89 18.87
N SER A 123 23.06 12.12 19.95
CA SER A 123 22.52 10.77 20.07
C SER A 123 20.99 10.74 20.07
N ILE A 124 20.35 11.71 20.73
CA ILE A 124 18.88 11.88 20.69
C ILE A 124 18.40 12.25 19.28
N GLY A 125 19.15 13.09 18.56
CA GLY A 125 18.87 13.43 17.16
C GLY A 125 18.91 12.19 16.26
N ASP A 126 19.92 11.35 16.43
CA ASP A 126 20.04 10.07 15.70
C ASP A 126 18.90 9.12 16.04
N LEU A 127 18.51 9.02 17.32
CA LEU A 127 17.37 8.23 17.76
C LEU A 127 16.07 8.70 17.10
N LEU A 128 15.85 10.01 16.99
CA LEU A 128 14.68 10.57 16.31
C LEU A 128 14.67 10.22 14.81
N MET A 129 15.84 10.21 14.16
CA MET A 129 15.96 9.78 12.76
C MET A 129 15.65 8.29 12.59
N VAL A 130 16.10 7.44 13.51
CA VAL A 130 15.75 6.01 13.53
C VAL A 130 14.25 5.80 13.77
N TYR A 131 13.64 6.56 14.67
CA TYR A 131 12.20 6.50 14.93
C TYR A 131 11.37 6.79 13.67
N LYS A 132 11.77 7.79 12.86
CA LYS A 132 11.13 8.08 11.57
C LYS A 132 11.26 6.93 10.58
N LYS A 133 12.42 6.28 10.52
CA LYS A 133 12.62 5.07 9.68
C LYS A 133 11.72 3.92 10.16
N LEU A 134 11.61 3.72 11.47
CA LEU A 134 10.76 2.70 12.06
C LEU A 134 9.27 2.94 11.75
N GLN A 135 8.80 4.20 11.79
CA GLN A 135 7.45 4.54 11.36
C GLN A 135 7.17 4.20 9.89
N ARG A 136 8.14 4.47 8.99
CA ARG A 136 8.02 4.09 7.57
C ARG A 136 7.96 2.58 7.40
N LEU A 137 8.84 1.85 8.09
CA LEU A 137 8.86 0.39 8.08
C LEU A 137 7.52 -0.20 8.55
N ALA A 138 6.97 0.31 9.66
CA ALA A 138 5.68 -0.12 10.16
C ALA A 138 4.55 0.05 9.13
N GLY A 139 4.57 1.13 8.35
CA GLY A 139 3.62 1.34 7.25
C GLY A 139 3.75 0.31 6.13
N PHE A 140 4.98 -0.07 5.75
CA PHE A 140 5.19 -1.14 4.77
C PHE A 140 4.78 -2.51 5.32
N THR A 141 5.12 -2.81 6.57
CA THR A 141 4.72 -4.07 7.22
C THR A 141 3.21 -4.19 7.32
N ALA A 142 2.48 -3.11 7.63
CA ALA A 142 1.02 -3.11 7.64
C ALA A 142 0.43 -3.47 6.27
N ARG A 143 0.99 -2.93 5.17
CA ARG A 143 0.57 -3.28 3.80
C ARG A 143 0.83 -4.75 3.46
N VAL A 144 1.99 -5.27 3.86
CA VAL A 144 2.31 -6.69 3.66
C VAL A 144 1.37 -7.58 4.48
N ALA A 145 1.05 -7.18 5.71
CA ALA A 145 0.09 -7.90 6.55
C ALA A 145 -1.31 -7.91 5.93
N GLU A 146 -1.81 -6.76 5.44
CA GLU A 146 -3.08 -6.67 4.70
C GLU A 146 -3.12 -7.64 3.49
N LEU A 147 -2.01 -7.73 2.74
CA LEU A 147 -1.91 -8.64 1.60
C LEU A 147 -1.92 -10.10 2.03
N LEU A 148 -1.16 -10.46 3.07
CA LEU A 148 -1.11 -11.83 3.59
C LEU A 148 -2.48 -12.28 4.14
N GLU A 149 -3.18 -11.39 4.84
CA GLU A 149 -4.54 -11.65 5.32
C GLU A 149 -5.51 -11.86 4.15
N ALA A 150 -5.47 -11.00 3.13
CA ALA A 150 -6.30 -11.17 1.94
C ALA A 150 -6.05 -12.51 1.22
N VAL A 151 -4.78 -12.95 1.14
CA VAL A 151 -4.43 -14.25 0.55
C VAL A 151 -4.93 -15.43 1.41
N ASP A 152 -4.79 -15.35 2.73
CA ASP A 152 -5.28 -16.40 3.65
C ASP A 152 -6.80 -16.53 3.59
N THR A 153 -7.53 -15.41 3.55
CA THR A 153 -8.99 -15.42 3.36
C THR A 153 -9.39 -16.08 2.03
N TYR A 154 -8.66 -15.82 0.95
CA TYR A 154 -8.92 -16.44 -0.34
C TYR A 154 -8.67 -17.96 -0.33
N HIS A 155 -7.63 -18.43 0.38
CA HIS A 155 -7.37 -19.87 0.52
C HIS A 155 -8.46 -20.57 1.35
N LYS A 156 -8.91 -19.95 2.44
CA LYS A 156 -10.02 -20.47 3.27
C LYS A 156 -11.32 -20.54 2.48
N ASP A 157 -11.71 -19.48 1.78
CA ASP A 157 -12.91 -19.46 0.94
C ASP A 157 -12.88 -20.55 -0.14
N ARG A 158 -11.71 -20.80 -0.73
CA ARG A 158 -11.53 -21.87 -1.72
C ARG A 158 -11.62 -23.26 -1.09
N GLN A 159 -11.07 -23.45 0.11
CA GLN A 159 -11.12 -24.72 0.82
C GLN A 159 -12.55 -25.04 1.29
N ASP A 160 -13.26 -24.07 1.87
CA ASP A 160 -14.67 -24.20 2.25
C ASP A 160 -15.56 -24.53 1.04
N SER A 161 -15.26 -23.94 -0.12
CA SER A 161 -15.95 -24.26 -1.38
C SER A 161 -15.68 -25.70 -1.82
N ASN A 162 -14.45 -26.18 -1.65
CA ASN A 162 -14.06 -27.54 -1.99
C ASN A 162 -14.68 -28.57 -1.02
N ASP A 163 -14.66 -28.30 0.27
CA ASP A 163 -15.23 -29.18 1.30
C ASP A 163 -16.76 -29.30 1.14
N LYS A 164 -17.44 -28.20 0.78
CA LYS A 164 -18.86 -28.22 0.39
C LYS A 164 -19.09 -29.06 -0.88
N ALA A 165 -18.24 -28.94 -1.90
CA ALA A 165 -18.34 -29.76 -3.11
C ALA A 165 -18.14 -31.25 -2.83
N VAL A 166 -17.19 -31.60 -1.95
CA VAL A 166 -16.93 -32.98 -1.52
C VAL A 166 -18.09 -33.54 -0.68
N ALA A 167 -18.67 -32.75 0.21
CA ALA A 167 -19.83 -33.17 1.01
C ALA A 167 -21.08 -33.42 0.15
N ILE A 168 -21.30 -32.62 -0.91
CA ILE A 168 -22.36 -32.85 -1.90
C ILE A 168 -22.10 -34.15 -2.65
N ALA A 169 -20.86 -34.39 -3.10
CA ALA A 169 -20.49 -35.62 -3.80
C ALA A 169 -20.59 -36.88 -2.92
N ALA A 170 -20.33 -36.77 -1.61
CA ALA A 170 -20.44 -37.88 -0.66
C ALA A 170 -21.90 -38.25 -0.32
N GLY A 171 -22.86 -37.37 -0.60
CA GLY A 171 -24.30 -37.63 -0.44
C GLY A 171 -24.94 -38.36 -1.62
N GLU A 172 -24.26 -38.47 -2.77
CA GLU A 172 -24.75 -39.19 -3.96
C GLU A 172 -24.17 -40.61 -4.03
N SER A 173 -25.02 -41.60 -3.78
CA SER A 173 -24.67 -43.02 -3.76
C SER A 173 -24.54 -43.66 -5.16
N ASN A 174 -23.83 -43.04 -6.11
CA ASN A 174 -23.34 -43.71 -7.31
C ASN A 174 -22.25 -42.91 -8.06
N PRO A 175 -20.97 -43.32 -8.05
CA PRO A 175 -19.86 -42.55 -8.64
C PRO A 175 -19.74 -42.67 -10.18
N THR A 176 -20.70 -43.31 -10.86
CA THR A 176 -20.61 -43.62 -12.30
C THR A 176 -21.33 -42.63 -13.22
N GLU A 177 -22.11 -41.68 -12.69
CA GLU A 177 -22.84 -40.70 -13.49
C GLU A 177 -22.61 -39.29 -12.95
N ILE A 178 -21.79 -38.49 -13.64
CA ILE A 178 -21.50 -37.09 -13.25
C ILE A 178 -22.73 -36.23 -13.62
N SER A 179 -23.73 -36.22 -12.75
CA SER A 179 -24.91 -35.35 -12.85
C SER A 179 -24.61 -33.98 -12.26
N ILE A 180 -24.62 -32.92 -13.06
CA ILE A 180 -24.55 -31.54 -12.55
C ILE A 180 -25.99 -31.07 -12.34
N GLU A 181 -26.44 -30.99 -11.08
CA GLU A 181 -27.74 -30.40 -10.70
C GLU A 181 -27.52 -29.02 -10.08
N ALA A 182 -27.82 -27.96 -10.85
CA ALA A 182 -27.90 -26.61 -10.32
C ALA A 182 -29.32 -26.40 -9.80
N ARG A 183 -29.49 -26.25 -8.49
CA ARG A 183 -30.80 -26.00 -7.87
C ARG A 183 -30.84 -24.61 -7.24
N LYS A 184 -31.70 -23.75 -7.81
CA LYS A 184 -32.00 -22.40 -7.30
C LYS A 184 -30.76 -21.53 -7.07
N VAL A 185 -29.86 -21.49 -8.06
CA VAL A 185 -28.65 -20.67 -8.02
C VAL A 185 -28.99 -19.26 -8.52
N GLU A 186 -28.68 -18.25 -7.70
CA GLU A 186 -28.76 -16.84 -8.11
C GLU A 186 -27.37 -16.39 -8.58
N VAL A 187 -27.25 -16.02 -9.86
CA VAL A 187 -26.00 -15.55 -10.44
C VAL A 187 -26.05 -14.03 -10.55
N GLY A 188 -25.23 -13.34 -9.75
CA GLY A 188 -25.08 -11.89 -9.76
C GLY A 188 -23.72 -11.46 -10.30
N SER A 189 -23.67 -10.33 -10.99
CA SER A 189 -22.39 -9.70 -11.34
C SER A 189 -21.83 -8.93 -10.14
N PRO A 190 -20.56 -9.11 -9.75
CA PRO A 190 -19.95 -8.40 -8.62
C PRO A 190 -19.65 -6.92 -8.90
N THR A 191 -19.86 -6.42 -10.13
CA THR A 191 -19.42 -5.09 -10.56
C THR A 191 -20.49 -3.98 -10.52
N GLY A 192 -21.71 -4.25 -10.05
CA GLY A 192 -22.74 -3.23 -9.85
C GLY A 192 -23.19 -3.18 -8.38
N GLY A 193 -23.34 -1.99 -7.80
CA GLY A 193 -23.79 -1.76 -6.41
C GLY A 193 -25.24 -2.16 -6.13
N GLY A 194 -25.59 -3.39 -6.47
CA GLY A 194 -26.90 -4.01 -6.37
C GLY A 194 -26.83 -5.32 -7.12
N VAL A 195 -27.23 -6.40 -6.46
CA VAL A 195 -27.33 -7.74 -7.04
C VAL A 195 -28.39 -7.71 -8.15
N ARG A 196 -28.02 -7.22 -9.34
CA ARG A 196 -28.79 -7.48 -10.54
C ARG A 196 -28.56 -8.96 -10.84
N SER A 197 -29.50 -9.78 -10.38
CA SER A 197 -29.62 -11.17 -10.77
C SER A 197 -29.62 -11.22 -12.30
N MET A 198 -28.57 -11.79 -12.88
CA MET A 198 -28.50 -12.03 -14.33
C MET A 198 -29.35 -13.24 -14.69
N VAL A 199 -29.47 -14.20 -13.77
CA VAL A 199 -30.39 -15.33 -13.86
C VAL A 199 -30.97 -15.58 -12.47
N ALA A 200 -32.29 -15.50 -12.35
CA ALA A 200 -33.03 -15.82 -11.14
C ALA A 200 -33.54 -17.25 -11.23
N ALA A 201 -33.31 -18.04 -10.18
CA ALA A 201 -33.80 -19.42 -10.06
C ALA A 201 -33.44 -20.32 -11.26
N PHE A 202 -32.15 -20.38 -11.63
CA PHE A 202 -31.69 -21.35 -12.61
C PHE A 202 -31.79 -22.76 -12.02
N GLU A 203 -32.65 -23.59 -12.62
CA GLU A 203 -32.71 -25.03 -12.38
C GLU A 203 -32.33 -25.77 -13.66
N SER A 204 -31.24 -26.53 -13.59
CA SER A 204 -30.77 -27.35 -14.71
C SER A 204 -30.18 -28.64 -14.17
N LYS A 205 -30.62 -29.76 -14.73
CA LYS A 205 -30.10 -31.09 -14.46
C LYS A 205 -29.53 -31.64 -15.75
N ASN A 206 -28.21 -31.77 -15.81
CA ASN A 206 -27.52 -32.29 -16.99
C ASN A 206 -26.86 -33.62 -16.66
N SER A 207 -27.27 -34.68 -17.36
CA SER A 207 -26.65 -36.02 -17.26
C SER A 207 -25.78 -36.27 -18.52
N PRO A 208 -24.59 -36.87 -18.40
CA PRO A 208 -23.69 -37.06 -19.53
C PRO A 208 -24.19 -38.22 -20.40
N GLY A 209 -25.08 -37.92 -21.35
CA GLY A 209 -25.37 -38.80 -22.47
C GLY A 209 -24.17 -38.88 -23.43
N PRO A 210 -23.97 -40.00 -24.17
CA PRO A 210 -22.87 -40.12 -25.10
C PRO A 210 -22.98 -39.02 -26.16
N LYS A 211 -21.92 -38.22 -26.32
CA LYS A 211 -21.79 -37.29 -27.45
C LYS A 211 -21.92 -38.11 -28.73
N THR A 212 -23.07 -38.05 -29.40
CA THR A 212 -23.19 -38.48 -30.78
C THR A 212 -22.24 -37.60 -31.58
N ARG A 213 -21.09 -38.18 -31.94
CA ARG A 213 -20.16 -37.66 -32.93
C ARG A 213 -21.00 -37.37 -34.17
N GLY A 214 -21.26 -36.09 -34.44
CA GLY A 214 -21.96 -35.67 -35.65
C GLY A 214 -21.25 -36.28 -36.84
N GLY A 215 -21.94 -37.20 -37.53
CA GLY A 215 -21.50 -37.71 -38.80
C GLY A 215 -21.37 -36.53 -39.76
N ALA A 216 -20.21 -36.42 -40.38
CA ALA A 216 -20.05 -35.59 -41.55
C ALA A 216 -21.06 -36.06 -42.61
N PRO A 217 -21.75 -35.16 -43.33
CA PRO A 217 -22.50 -35.56 -44.51
C PRO A 217 -21.49 -35.94 -45.59
N GLU A 218 -21.46 -37.22 -45.99
CA GLU A 218 -20.92 -37.60 -47.29
C GLU A 218 -21.83 -37.00 -48.37
N ALA A 219 -21.27 -36.07 -49.14
CA ALA A 219 -21.85 -35.62 -50.39
C ALA A 219 -21.50 -36.65 -51.47
N GLY A 220 -22.53 -37.32 -51.98
CA GLY A 220 -22.52 -37.94 -53.30
C GLY A 220 -22.78 -36.90 -54.40
#